data_AF-A0A455UFZ7-F1
#
_entry.id   AF-A0A455UFZ7-F1
#
_cell.length_a   1.000
_cell.length_b   1.000
_cell.length_c   1.000
_cell.angle_alpha   90.00
_cell.angle_beta   90.00
_cell.angle_gamma   90.00
#
_symmetry.space_group_name_H-M   'P 1'
#
loop_
_entity.id
_entity.type
_entity.pdbx_description
1 polymer ?
#
loop_
_entity_poly.entity_id
_entity_poly.type
_entity_poly.pdbx_seq_one_letter_code
_entity_poly.pdbx_strand_id
1 'polypeptide(L)'
;MTFPEHDEELCQPAARHGIDFIRLATPTTDAKRLPKVLANASGFIYYVSVAGVTGGSAPTPERLEGAVGQLREHTELPIAVGFGIRTAEQAATIGRFSDAVVVGSALVDCIEHAVTADEAVERVHTLVSELAESVRACREVSEPQAC
;
A
#
# COMPACT_ATOMS: atom_id res chain seq x y z
N MET A 1 14.64 12.25 -3.16
CA MET A 1 14.49 13.54 -2.47
C MET A 1 13.29 13.44 -1.52
N THR A 2 13.47 12.79 -0.38
CA THR A 2 12.47 12.72 0.70
C THR A 2 13.28 12.57 1.98
N PHE A 3 13.16 13.60 2.81
CA PHE A 3 14.14 13.98 3.81
C PHE A 3 13.54 13.76 5.21
N PRO A 4 14.29 13.16 6.13
CA PRO A 4 14.02 13.16 7.59
C PRO A 4 14.00 14.56 8.23
N GLU A 5 13.93 15.64 7.45
CA GLU A 5 14.14 17.02 7.90
C GLU A 5 12.88 17.69 8.47
N HIS A 6 11.69 17.13 8.23
CA HIS A 6 10.41 17.61 8.81
C HIS A 6 9.91 16.76 9.97
N ASP A 7 10.72 15.81 10.46
CA ASP A 7 10.34 14.95 11.58
C ASP A 7 10.03 15.75 12.85
N GLU A 8 10.82 16.81 13.10
CA GLU A 8 10.61 17.69 14.24
C GLU A 8 9.34 18.54 14.12
N GLU A 9 8.94 18.91 12.90
CA GLU A 9 7.77 19.76 12.64
C GLU A 9 6.46 18.98 12.57
N LEU A 10 6.48 17.75 12.06
CA LEU A 10 5.26 16.98 11.77
C LEU A 10 5.20 15.65 12.53
N CYS A 11 6.26 14.86 12.49
CA CYS A 11 6.26 13.51 13.06
C CYS A 11 6.17 13.55 14.60
N GLN A 12 7.00 14.37 15.26
CA GLN A 12 6.99 14.44 16.72
C GLN A 12 5.69 15.06 17.27
N PRO A 13 5.14 16.15 16.70
CA PRO A 13 3.84 16.67 17.13
C PRO A 13 2.70 15.68 16.88
N ALA A 14 2.69 14.97 15.74
CA ALA A 14 1.68 13.94 15.45
C ALA A 14 1.73 12.82 16.49
N ALA A 15 2.92 12.29 16.78
CA ALA A 15 3.10 11.23 17.77
C ALA A 15 2.63 11.66 19.18
N ARG A 16 2.90 12.92 19.58
CA ARG A 16 2.42 13.46 20.88
C ARG A 16 0.90 13.50 21.00
N HIS A 17 0.18 13.52 19.88
CA HIS A 17 -1.28 13.48 19.83
C HIS A 17 -1.83 12.09 19.49
N GLY A 18 -0.98 11.04 19.47
CA GLY A 18 -1.40 9.68 19.13
C GLY A 18 -1.76 9.49 17.67
N ILE A 19 -1.26 10.33 16.77
CA ILE A 19 -1.47 10.21 15.32
C ILE A 19 -0.27 9.47 14.73
N ASP A 20 -0.54 8.36 14.07
CA ASP A 20 0.50 7.58 13.40
C ASP A 20 1.08 8.30 12.18
N PHE A 21 2.40 8.22 12.04
CA PHE A 21 3.11 8.83 10.91
C PHE A 21 3.46 7.76 9.86
N ILE A 22 2.58 7.62 8.88
CA ILE A 22 2.70 6.63 7.80
C ILE A 22 3.80 7.06 6.83
N ARG A 23 4.90 6.30 6.79
CA ARG A 23 6.02 6.58 5.87
C ARG A 23 5.79 5.96 4.50
N LEU A 24 6.23 6.67 3.47
CA LEU A 24 6.23 6.17 2.10
C LEU A 24 7.59 5.57 1.75
N ALA A 25 7.57 4.38 1.17
CA ALA A 25 8.74 3.71 0.59
C ALA A 25 8.51 3.50 -0.91
N THR A 26 9.57 3.68 -1.71
CA THR A 26 9.55 3.53 -3.17
C THR A 26 10.65 2.57 -3.64
N PRO A 27 10.54 1.99 -4.88
CA PRO A 27 11.58 1.14 -5.44
C PRO A 27 12.97 1.81 -5.59
N THR A 28 13.04 3.14 -5.50
CA THR A 28 14.29 3.92 -5.61
C THR A 28 14.90 4.25 -4.25
N THR A 29 14.29 3.80 -3.16
CA THR A 29 14.82 4.01 -1.82
C THR A 29 16.00 3.07 -1.61
N ASP A 30 17.21 3.64 -1.60
CA ASP A 30 18.44 2.89 -1.31
C ASP A 30 18.34 2.20 0.05
N ALA A 31 18.70 0.91 0.10
CA ALA A 31 18.75 0.10 1.32
C ALA A 31 19.56 0.80 2.44
N LYS A 32 20.62 1.52 2.08
CA LYS A 32 21.42 2.30 3.05
C LYS A 32 20.66 3.44 3.72
N ARG A 33 19.61 3.94 3.07
CA ARG A 33 18.77 5.04 3.56
C ARG A 33 17.51 4.53 4.24
N LEU A 34 17.15 3.26 4.05
CA LEU A 34 15.92 2.67 4.59
C LEU A 34 15.80 2.82 6.11
N PRO A 35 16.84 2.58 6.93
CA PRO A 35 16.75 2.80 8.38
C PRO A 35 16.41 4.25 8.76
N LYS A 36 16.88 5.23 7.97
CA LYS A 36 16.58 6.66 8.20
C LYS A 36 15.17 7.03 7.77
N VAL A 37 14.67 6.42 6.69
CA VAL A 37 13.31 6.65 6.19
C VAL A 37 12.28 6.03 7.13
N LEU A 38 12.61 4.88 7.71
CA LEU A 38 11.78 4.15 8.66
C LEU A 38 11.88 4.70 10.10
N ALA A 39 12.81 5.63 10.36
CA ALA A 39 12.92 6.27 11.65
C ALA A 39 11.60 6.98 12.01
N ASN A 40 11.13 6.74 13.23
CA ASN A 40 9.86 7.26 13.75
C ASN A 40 8.62 6.88 12.91
N ALA A 41 8.72 5.88 12.02
CA ALA A 41 7.55 5.34 11.35
C ALA A 41 6.64 4.65 12.37
N SER A 42 5.33 4.80 12.21
CA SER A 42 4.34 4.10 13.03
C SER A 42 3.10 3.77 12.20
N GLY A 43 2.18 2.98 12.76
CA GLY A 43 1.05 2.42 12.02
C GLY A 43 1.50 1.37 11.01
N PHE A 44 1.80 1.80 9.78
CA PHE A 44 2.24 0.94 8.68
C PHE A 44 3.18 1.68 7.72
N ILE A 45 3.88 0.94 6.87
CA ILE A 45 4.65 1.48 5.75
C ILE A 45 3.83 1.43 4.48
N TYR A 46 3.67 2.56 3.81
CA TYR A 46 3.04 2.62 2.50
C TYR A 46 4.11 2.45 1.42
N TYR A 47 4.22 1.23 0.88
CA TYR A 47 5.02 0.97 -0.31
C TYR A 47 4.25 1.34 -1.58
N VAL A 48 4.75 2.36 -2.28
CA VAL A 48 4.16 2.88 -3.52
C VAL A 48 5.20 2.90 -4.62
N SER A 49 4.83 2.40 -5.78
CA SER A 49 5.59 2.65 -7.01
C SER A 49 4.73 3.51 -7.92
N VAL A 50 5.24 4.69 -8.27
CA VAL A 50 4.57 5.55 -9.23
C VAL A 50 4.81 4.95 -10.61
N ALA A 51 3.86 4.16 -11.10
CA ALA A 51 3.75 3.98 -12.55
C ALA A 51 3.44 5.38 -13.13
N GLY A 52 4.40 6.02 -13.78
CA GLY A 52 4.13 7.19 -14.61
C GLY A 52 4.78 8.53 -14.28
N VAL A 53 5.79 8.64 -13.41
CA VAL A 53 6.72 9.80 -13.48
C VAL A 53 7.99 9.35 -14.20
N THR A 54 8.05 9.66 -15.49
CA THR A 54 9.12 9.38 -16.46
C THR A 54 9.25 7.92 -16.94
N GLY A 55 8.47 7.55 -17.96
CA GLY A 55 8.83 6.54 -18.97
C GLY A 55 8.99 5.07 -18.54
N GLY A 56 8.83 4.72 -17.27
CA GLY A 56 8.97 3.34 -16.78
C GLY A 56 7.65 2.55 -16.85
N SER A 57 7.72 1.30 -17.31
CA SER A 57 6.62 0.34 -17.20
C SER A 57 6.24 0.11 -15.74
N ALA A 58 4.95 -0.17 -15.49
CA ALA A 58 4.46 -0.61 -14.21
C ALA A 58 5.28 -1.82 -13.68
N PRO A 59 5.82 -1.82 -12.44
CA PRO A 59 6.46 -3.00 -11.86
C PRO A 59 5.53 -4.22 -11.88
N THR A 60 6.13 -5.37 -12.18
CA THR A 60 5.45 -6.66 -12.15
C THR A 60 5.23 -7.11 -10.69
N PRO A 61 4.25 -7.99 -10.42
CA PRO A 61 4.02 -8.53 -9.08
C PRO A 61 5.27 -9.12 -8.42
N GLU A 62 6.13 -9.80 -9.18
CA GLU A 62 7.35 -10.44 -8.67
C GLU A 62 8.36 -9.40 -8.17
N ARG A 63 8.46 -8.26 -8.87
CA ARG A 63 9.33 -7.16 -8.45
C ARG A 63 8.79 -6.48 -7.18
N LEU A 64 7.47 -6.40 -7.04
CA LEU A 64 6.85 -5.88 -5.82
C LEU A 64 7.07 -6.83 -4.65
N GLU A 65 6.90 -8.13 -4.84
CA GLU A 65 7.14 -9.15 -3.83
C GLU A 65 8.58 -9.11 -3.31
N GLY A 66 9.57 -9.06 -4.22
CA GLY A 66 10.98 -8.95 -3.83
C GLY A 66 11.29 -7.67 -3.05
N ALA A 67 10.69 -6.54 -3.44
CA ALA A 67 10.89 -5.27 -2.73
C ALA A 67 10.22 -5.24 -1.36
N VAL A 68 9.02 -5.82 -1.24
CA VAL A 68 8.34 -6.00 0.05
C VAL A 68 9.18 -6.90 0.95
N GLY A 69 9.72 -8.02 0.43
CA GLY A 69 10.62 -8.90 1.17
C GLY A 69 11.84 -8.16 1.74
N GLN A 70 12.54 -7.38 0.92
CA GLN A 70 13.68 -6.57 1.37
C GLN A 70 13.28 -5.52 2.42
N LEU A 71 12.11 -4.90 2.26
CA LEU A 71 11.60 -3.92 3.22
C LEU A 71 11.30 -4.57 4.58
N ARG A 72 10.74 -5.80 4.59
CA ARG A 72 10.48 -6.57 5.81
C ARG A 72 11.74 -6.87 6.61
N GLU A 73 12.91 -6.96 5.97
CA GLU A 73 14.19 -7.15 6.69
C GLU A 73 14.58 -5.93 7.55
N HIS A 74 13.92 -4.78 7.35
CA HIS A 74 14.29 -3.51 7.97
C HIS A 74 13.21 -2.92 8.90
N THR A 75 12.03 -3.56 8.99
CA THR A 75 10.92 -3.09 9.83
C THR A 75 10.00 -4.23 10.24
N GLU A 76 9.42 -4.12 11.44
CA GLU A 76 8.34 -4.99 11.91
C GLU A 76 6.95 -4.41 11.63
N LEU A 77 6.88 -3.17 11.11
CA LEU A 77 5.60 -2.54 10.78
C LEU A 77 4.92 -3.23 9.59
N PRO A 78 3.58 -3.35 9.59
CA PRO A 78 2.83 -3.80 8.43
C PRO A 78 3.17 -3.01 7.17
N ILE A 79 3.21 -3.68 6.02
CA ILE A 79 3.50 -3.08 4.72
C ILE A 79 2.23 -3.10 3.86
N ALA A 80 1.74 -1.90 3.55
CA ALA A 80 0.65 -1.67 2.63
C ALA A 80 1.19 -1.35 1.23
N VAL A 81 0.71 -2.06 0.22
CA VAL A 81 1.13 -1.86 -1.18
C VAL A 81 0.04 -1.13 -1.95
N GLY A 82 0.38 0.03 -2.52
CA GLY A 82 -0.49 0.74 -3.46
C GLY A 82 0.20 0.85 -4.81
N PHE A 83 -0.30 0.11 -5.78
CA PHE A 83 0.33 0.01 -7.10
C PHE A 83 -0.70 0.05 -8.23
N GLY A 84 -1.51 1.12 -8.28
CA GLY A 84 -2.49 1.29 -9.35
C GLY A 84 -3.45 0.11 -9.49
N ILE A 85 -3.85 -0.47 -8.37
CA ILE A 85 -4.67 -1.68 -8.30
C ILE A 85 -6.10 -1.30 -8.68
N ARG A 86 -6.70 -2.04 -9.60
CA ARG A 86 -8.01 -1.75 -10.18
C ARG A 86 -8.96 -2.93 -10.19
N THR A 87 -8.45 -4.15 -10.00
CA THR A 87 -9.26 -5.38 -10.07
C THR A 87 -9.07 -6.24 -8.83
N ALA A 88 -10.06 -7.07 -8.55
CA ALA A 88 -10.01 -8.10 -7.50
C ALA A 88 -8.79 -9.03 -7.66
N GLU A 89 -8.52 -9.51 -8.87
CA GLU A 89 -7.37 -10.38 -9.16
C GLU A 89 -6.01 -9.73 -8.84
N GLN A 90 -5.86 -8.43 -9.17
CA GLN A 90 -4.67 -7.68 -8.80
C GLN A 90 -4.56 -7.56 -7.28
N ALA A 91 -5.67 -7.25 -6.59
CA ALA A 91 -5.70 -7.14 -5.14
C ALA A 91 -5.35 -8.47 -4.45
N ALA A 92 -5.90 -9.61 -4.91
CA ALA A 92 -5.52 -10.93 -4.42
C ALA A 92 -4.04 -11.23 -4.64
N THR A 93 -3.53 -11.01 -5.85
CA THR A 93 -2.12 -11.27 -6.17
C THR A 93 -1.19 -10.52 -5.21
N ILE A 94 -1.43 -9.22 -5.00
CA ILE A 94 -0.63 -8.39 -4.08
C ILE A 94 -0.89 -8.77 -2.61
N GLY A 95 -2.13 -9.11 -2.26
CA GLY A 95 -2.54 -9.50 -0.91
C GLY A 95 -1.90 -10.79 -0.38
N ARG A 96 -1.33 -11.63 -1.27
CA ARG A 96 -0.59 -12.85 -0.89
C ARG A 96 0.76 -12.57 -0.22
N PHE A 97 1.41 -11.45 -0.54
CA PHE A 97 2.75 -11.12 -0.02
C PHE A 97 2.82 -9.79 0.76
N SER A 98 1.74 -9.00 0.77
CA SER A 98 1.62 -7.73 1.52
C SER A 98 0.67 -7.83 2.70
N ASP A 99 0.84 -6.96 3.69
CA ASP A 99 -0.03 -6.91 4.87
C ASP A 99 -1.32 -6.12 4.62
N ALA A 100 -1.30 -5.22 3.63
CA ALA A 100 -2.47 -4.51 3.16
C ALA A 100 -2.35 -4.11 1.69
N VAL A 101 -3.50 -3.90 1.06
CA VAL A 101 -3.63 -3.44 -0.32
C VAL A 101 -4.30 -2.07 -0.34
N VAL A 102 -3.71 -1.09 -1.03
CA VAL A 102 -4.23 0.27 -1.14
C VAL A 102 -4.78 0.53 -2.55
N VAL A 103 -6.06 0.89 -2.62
CA VAL A 103 -6.78 1.19 -3.87
C VAL A 103 -7.28 2.62 -3.83
N GLY A 104 -6.87 3.44 -4.80
CA GLY A 104 -7.23 4.86 -4.87
C GLY A 104 -7.98 5.20 -6.15
N SER A 105 -7.27 5.28 -7.28
CA SER A 105 -7.82 5.76 -8.55
C SER A 105 -9.05 4.98 -9.02
N ALA A 106 -9.10 3.66 -8.84
CA ALA A 106 -10.27 2.88 -9.21
C ALA A 106 -11.55 3.29 -8.43
N LEU A 107 -11.43 3.62 -7.15
CA LEU A 107 -12.56 4.10 -6.34
C LEU A 107 -12.97 5.51 -6.76
N VAL A 108 -12.00 6.37 -7.09
CA VAL A 108 -12.27 7.72 -7.61
C VAL A 108 -12.98 7.63 -8.97
N ASP A 109 -12.56 6.73 -9.85
CA ASP A 109 -13.21 6.50 -11.15
C ASP A 109 -14.65 6.01 -10.98
N CYS A 110 -14.95 5.21 -9.95
CA CYS A 110 -16.32 4.81 -9.60
C CYS A 110 -17.20 6.01 -9.25
N ILE A 111 -16.63 7.02 -8.59
CA ILE A 111 -17.34 8.25 -8.21
C ILE A 111 -17.48 9.17 -9.44
N GLU A 112 -16.39 9.36 -10.19
CA GLU A 112 -16.34 10.29 -11.33
C GLU A 112 -17.32 9.90 -12.44
N HIS A 113 -17.47 8.61 -12.73
CA HIS A 113 -18.34 8.15 -13.81
C HIS A 113 -19.78 7.83 -13.37
N ALA A 114 -20.14 8.08 -12.12
CA ALA A 114 -21.51 7.93 -11.66
C ALA A 114 -22.36 9.15 -12.03
N VAL A 115 -23.62 8.93 -12.41
CA VAL A 115 -24.57 9.99 -12.78
C VAL A 115 -25.22 10.59 -11.54
N THR A 116 -25.34 9.80 -10.47
CA THR A 116 -25.97 10.21 -9.20
C THR A 116 -25.13 9.81 -7.99
N ALA A 117 -25.39 10.43 -6.84
CA ALA A 117 -24.72 10.08 -5.59
C ALA A 117 -25.02 8.62 -5.16
N ASP A 118 -26.26 8.16 -5.34
CA ASP A 118 -26.66 6.79 -5.00
C ASP A 118 -25.93 5.77 -5.88
N GLU A 119 -25.80 6.05 -7.18
CA GLU A 119 -25.01 5.22 -8.09
C GLU A 119 -23.52 5.22 -7.71
N ALA A 120 -22.96 6.37 -7.31
CA ALA A 120 -21.57 6.44 -6.85
C ALA A 120 -21.34 5.54 -5.64
N VAL A 121 -22.25 5.57 -4.67
CA VAL A 121 -22.22 4.71 -3.47
C VAL A 121 -22.31 3.24 -3.88
N GLU A 122 -23.24 2.87 -4.76
CA GLU A 122 -23.42 1.49 -5.23
C GLU A 122 -22.17 0.96 -5.95
N ARG A 123 -21.58 1.76 -6.85
CA ARG A 123 -20.38 1.41 -7.61
C ARG A 123 -19.17 1.23 -6.70
N VAL A 124 -18.96 2.15 -5.75
CA VAL A 124 -17.87 2.05 -4.76
C VAL A 124 -18.07 0.84 -3.87
N HIS A 125 -19.29 0.62 -3.35
CA HIS A 125 -19.59 -0.52 -2.48
C HIS A 125 -19.35 -1.86 -3.18
N THR A 126 -19.79 -1.98 -4.43
CA THR A 126 -19.58 -3.18 -5.25
C THR A 126 -18.09 -3.46 -5.42
N LEU A 127 -17.31 -2.47 -5.88
CA LEU A 127 -15.87 -2.64 -6.08
C LEU A 127 -15.14 -2.98 -4.78
N VAL A 128 -15.45 -2.28 -3.68
CA VAL A 128 -14.83 -2.56 -2.36
C VAL A 128 -15.16 -3.97 -1.87
N SER A 129 -16.40 -4.45 -2.09
CA SER A 129 -16.81 -5.80 -1.70
C SER A 129 -16.00 -6.85 -2.45
N GLU A 130 -15.90 -6.73 -3.77
CA GLU A 130 -15.11 -7.64 -4.62
C GLU A 130 -13.63 -7.67 -4.23
N LEU A 131 -13.03 -6.48 -4.01
CA LEU A 131 -11.64 -6.36 -3.58
C LEU A 131 -11.42 -7.03 -2.21
N ALA A 132 -12.31 -6.77 -1.24
CA ALA A 132 -12.20 -7.30 0.11
C ALA A 132 -12.37 -8.82 0.16
N GLU A 133 -13.32 -9.37 -0.60
CA GLU A 133 -13.50 -10.82 -0.74
C GLU A 133 -12.26 -11.49 -1.34
N SER A 134 -11.70 -10.90 -2.40
CA SER A 134 -10.52 -11.44 -3.07
C SER A 134 -9.29 -11.45 -2.16
N VAL A 135 -9.07 -10.38 -1.38
CA VAL A 135 -7.96 -10.28 -0.42
C VAL A 135 -8.14 -11.23 0.77
N ARG A 136 -9.38 -11.47 1.23
CA ARG A 136 -9.63 -12.47 2.27
C ARG A 136 -9.34 -13.89 1.76
N ALA A 137 -9.89 -14.24 0.60
CA ALA A 137 -9.73 -15.57 0.01
C ALA A 137 -8.27 -15.89 -0.32
N CYS A 138 -7.47 -14.92 -0.77
CA CYS A 138 -6.06 -15.17 -1.10
C CYS A 138 -5.18 -15.49 0.12
N ARG A 139 -5.64 -15.17 1.34
CA ARG A 139 -4.92 -15.44 2.59
C ARG A 139 -5.27 -16.79 3.20
N GLU A 140 -6.50 -17.26 3.03
CA GLU A 140 -6.92 -18.60 3.50
C GLU A 140 -6.17 -19.73 2.78
N VAL A 141 -5.70 -19.49 1.56
CA VAL A 141 -4.90 -20.46 0.77
C VAL A 141 -3.44 -20.54 1.25
N SER A 142 -2.99 -19.64 2.13
CA SER A 142 -1.60 -19.52 2.56
C SER A 142 -1.28 -20.14 3.93
N GLU A 143 -2.24 -20.77 4.61
CA GLU A 143 -1.92 -21.63 5.76
C GLU A 143 -1.59 -23.05 5.29
N PRO A 144 -0.30 -23.46 5.23
CA PRO A 144 0.00 -24.87 5.29
C PRO A 144 -0.44 -25.37 6.66
N GLN A 145 -1.39 -26.29 6.65
CA GLN A 145 -1.81 -27.11 7.78
C GLN A 145 -0.56 -27.58 8.55
N ALA A 146 -0.31 -26.97 9.71
CA ALA A 146 0.80 -27.30 10.57
C ALA A 146 0.42 -28.48 11.48
N CYS A 147 1.08 -29.61 11.20
CA CYS A 147 1.15 -30.89 11.92
C CYS A 147 -0.07 -31.82 11.91
#